data_AF-A0A816ZCR1-F1
#
_entry.id   AF-A0A816ZCR1-F1
#
_cell.length_a   1.000
_cell.length_b   1.000
_cell.length_c   1.000
_cell.angle_alpha   90.00
_cell.angle_beta   90.00
_cell.angle_gamma   90.00
#
_symmetry.space_group_name_H-M   'P 1'
#
loop_
_entity.id
_entity.type
_entity.pdbx_description
1 polymer ?
#
loop_
_entity_poly.entity_id
_entity_poly.type
_entity_poly.pdbx_seq_one_letter_code
_entity_poly.pdbx_strand_id
1 'polypeptide(L)'
;MISISFNGIDPLFMYTQLFKEALLEIEDDDEKSFKELVEYCRLQGDIDEKIIDGVKREYHSHNLIWWYTAPYFVYSMLNSGLQLIDADIILKMGFFLFDIYTNI
;
A
#
# COMPACT_ATOMS: atom_id res chain seq x y z
N MET A 1 26.51 12.60 1.99
CA MET A 1 26.15 11.35 2.68
C MET A 1 26.58 10.22 1.75
N ILE A 2 27.57 9.43 2.14
CA ILE A 2 28.18 8.41 1.27
C ILE A 2 27.35 7.13 1.42
N SER A 3 26.70 6.69 0.35
CA SER A 3 26.05 5.38 0.29
C SER A 3 27.12 4.29 0.30
N ILE A 4 27.17 3.52 1.38
CA ILE A 4 28.03 2.35 1.48
C ILE A 4 27.37 1.26 0.65
N SER A 5 27.74 1.13 -0.62
CA SER A 5 27.36 0.00 -1.45
C SER A 5 28.13 -1.23 -0.96
N PHE A 6 27.47 -2.14 -0.23
CA PHE A 6 28.01 -3.48 -0.04
C PHE A 6 27.98 -4.15 -1.43
N ASN A 7 29.15 -4.37 -2.03
CA ASN A 7 29.31 -4.99 -3.36
C ASN A 7 28.70 -4.26 -4.57
N GLY A 8 28.51 -2.94 -4.52
CA GLY A 8 27.98 -2.17 -5.66
C GLY A 8 26.45 -2.26 -5.83
N ILE A 9 25.76 -2.94 -4.91
CA ILE A 9 24.30 -2.96 -4.83
C ILE A 9 23.87 -1.83 -3.89
N ASP A 10 22.85 -1.08 -4.31
CA ASP A 10 22.24 -0.06 -3.46
C ASP A 10 21.61 -0.73 -2.23
N PRO A 11 21.99 -0.35 -0.99
CA PRO A 11 21.37 -0.88 0.21
C PRO A 11 19.84 -0.78 0.19
N LEU A 12 19.29 0.31 -0.38
CA LEU A 12 17.84 0.50 -0.51
C LEU A 12 17.22 -0.61 -1.36
N PHE A 13 17.90 -1.04 -2.44
CA PHE A 13 17.44 -2.16 -3.26
C PHE A 13 17.35 -3.45 -2.45
N MET A 14 18.35 -3.75 -1.61
CA MET A 14 18.29 -4.93 -0.74
C MET A 14 17.14 -4.83 0.28
N TYR A 15 16.94 -3.65 0.89
CA TYR A 15 15.85 -3.43 1.83
C TYR A 15 14.49 -3.59 1.16
N THR A 16 14.28 -3.00 -0.02
CA THR A 16 13.03 -3.14 -0.77
C THR A 16 12.77 -4.58 -1.17
N GLN A 17 13.81 -5.33 -1.57
CA GLN A 17 13.66 -6.74 -1.93
C GLN A 17 13.26 -7.60 -0.74
N LEU A 18 13.95 -7.48 0.40
CA LEU A 18 13.62 -8.19 1.64
C LEU A 18 12.21 -7.82 2.14
N PHE A 19 11.86 -6.54 2.07
CA PHE A 19 10.56 -6.05 2.46
C PHE A 19 9.45 -6.62 1.57
N LYS A 20 9.67 -6.65 0.24
CA LYS A 20 8.73 -7.28 -0.71
C LYS A 20 8.55 -8.76 -0.41
N GLU A 21 9.63 -9.50 -0.19
CA GLU A 21 9.57 -10.93 0.15
C GLU A 21 8.80 -11.16 1.45
N ALA A 22 9.09 -10.38 2.50
CA ALA A 22 8.34 -10.43 3.75
C ALA A 22 6.86 -10.11 3.54
N LEU A 23 6.52 -9.12 2.72
CA LEU A 23 5.15 -8.73 2.43
C LEU A 23 4.36 -9.82 1.68
N LEU A 24 5.03 -10.56 0.77
CA LEU A 24 4.41 -11.69 0.05
C LEU A 24 4.21 -12.94 0.92
N GLU A 25 4.94 -13.06 2.04
CA GLU A 25 4.79 -14.15 3.00
C GLU A 25 3.69 -13.91 4.04
N ILE A 26 3.15 -12.68 4.13
CA ILE A 26 2.03 -12.38 5.01
C ILE A 26 0.77 -13.04 4.43
N GLU A 27 0.31 -14.11 5.06
CA GLU A 27 -1.07 -14.59 4.86
C GLU A 27 -2.02 -13.54 5.42
N ASP A 28 -2.63 -12.75 4.54
CA ASP A 28 -3.51 -11.67 4.93
C ASP A 28 -4.98 -11.98 4.62
N ASP A 29 -5.87 -11.50 5.50
CA ASP A 29 -7.31 -11.51 5.26
C ASP A 29 -7.68 -10.15 4.65
N ASP A 30 -7.78 -10.12 3.32
CA ASP A 30 -8.00 -8.90 2.54
C ASP A 30 -9.16 -8.04 3.09
N GLU A 31 -10.24 -8.68 3.56
CA GLU A 31 -11.40 -7.98 4.10
C GLU A 31 -11.10 -7.31 5.44
N LYS A 32 -10.33 -7.99 6.31
CA LYS A 32 -9.91 -7.44 7.59
C LYS A 32 -8.92 -6.29 7.39
N SER A 33 -7.91 -6.47 6.55
CA SER A 33 -6.90 -5.45 6.27
C SER A 33 -7.48 -4.23 5.58
N PHE A 34 -8.42 -4.43 4.66
CA PHE A 34 -9.18 -3.32 4.06
C PHE A 34 -9.99 -2.55 5.12
N LYS A 35 -10.64 -3.25 6.05
CA LYS A 35 -11.37 -2.59 7.15
C LYS A 35 -10.43 -1.78 8.05
N GLU A 36 -9.25 -2.30 8.37
CA GLU A 36 -8.24 -1.57 9.14
C GLU A 36 -7.71 -0.33 8.41
N LEU A 37 -7.56 -0.40 7.08
CA LEU A 37 -7.21 0.74 6.25
C LEU A 37 -8.29 1.83 6.29
N VAL A 38 -9.57 1.45 6.14
CA VAL A 38 -10.71 2.37 6.21
C VAL A 38 -10.76 3.09 7.56
N GLU A 39 -10.59 2.36 8.66
CA GLU A 39 -10.57 2.95 10.00
C GLU A 39 -9.35 3.86 10.20
N TYR A 40 -8.18 3.50 9.67
CA TYR A 40 -7.00 4.37 9.68
C TYR A 40 -7.27 5.70 8.96
N CYS A 41 -7.90 5.65 7.78
CA CYS A 41 -8.24 6.85 7.01
C CYS A 41 -9.21 7.77 7.77
N ARG A 42 -10.20 7.19 8.46
CA ARG A 42 -11.13 7.94 9.32
C ARG A 42 -10.43 8.64 10.47
N LEU A 43 -9.46 7.97 11.10
CA LEU A 43 -8.70 8.51 12.22
C LEU A 43 -7.78 9.67 11.81
N GLN A 44 -7.25 9.65 10.58
CA GLN A 44 -6.44 10.77 10.06
C GLN A 44 -7.27 12.05 9.87
N GLY A 45 -8.56 11.93 9.53
CA GLY A 45 -9.47 13.07 9.39
C GLY A 45 -9.24 13.96 8.16
N ASP A 46 -8.22 13.67 7.35
CA ASP A 46 -7.85 14.44 6.17
C ASP A 46 -8.65 14.07 4.91
N ILE A 47 -9.40 12.96 4.95
CA ILE A 47 -10.19 12.45 3.82
C ILE A 47 -11.67 12.59 4.16
N ASP A 48 -12.46 13.14 3.23
CA ASP A 48 -13.92 13.24 3.37
C ASP A 48 -14.54 11.83 3.56
N GLU A 49 -15.33 11.66 4.60
CA GLU A 49 -16.06 10.42 4.94
C GLU A 49 -16.81 9.84 3.72
N LYS A 50 -17.37 10.69 2.86
CA LYS A 50 -18.09 10.25 1.65
C LYS A 50 -17.17 9.55 0.64
N ILE A 51 -15.91 9.99 0.56
CA ILE A 51 -14.90 9.39 -0.29
C ILE A 51 -14.52 8.03 0.29
N ILE A 52 -14.30 7.95 1.60
CA ILE A 52 -13.99 6.69 2.31
C ILE A 52 -15.12 5.66 2.10
N ASP A 53 -16.38 6.07 2.26
CA ASP A 53 -17.54 5.21 2.04
C ASP A 53 -17.71 4.79 0.57
N GLY A 54 -17.32 5.66 -0.38
CA GLY A 54 -17.25 5.35 -1.80
C GLY A 54 -16.25 4.22 -2.08
N VAL A 55 -15.03 4.37 -1.55
CA VAL A 55 -13.98 3.34 -1.67
C VAL A 55 -14.45 2.02 -1.06
N LYS A 56 -15.03 2.06 0.15
CA LYS A 56 -15.54 0.85 0.81
C LYS A 56 -16.56 0.07 -0.01
N ARG A 57 -17.47 0.77 -0.69
CA ARG A 57 -18.52 0.15 -1.49
C ARG A 57 -18.00 -0.40 -2.82
N GLU A 58 -17.04 0.30 -3.41
CA GLU A 58 -16.58 0.02 -4.78
C GLU A 58 -15.32 -0.85 -4.83
N TYR A 59 -14.64 -1.07 -3.70
CA TYR A 59 -13.32 -1.72 -3.66
C TYR A 59 -13.31 -3.06 -4.40
N HIS A 60 -14.25 -3.93 -4.04
CA HIS A 60 -14.43 -5.26 -4.63
C HIS A 60 -15.13 -5.25 -6.00
N SER A 61 -15.67 -4.11 -6.46
CA SER A 61 -16.41 -4.03 -7.73
C SER A 61 -15.54 -3.62 -8.92
N HIS A 62 -14.31 -3.17 -8.66
CA HIS A 62 -13.38 -2.74 -9.71
C HIS A 62 -12.12 -3.60 -9.70
N ASN A 63 -11.46 -3.69 -10.85
CA ASN A 63 -10.14 -4.31 -10.91
C ASN A 63 -9.10 -3.38 -10.27
N LEU A 64 -7.96 -3.95 -9.87
CA LEU A 64 -6.95 -3.17 -9.17
C LEU A 64 -6.31 -2.05 -9.99
N ILE A 65 -6.19 -2.26 -11.31
CA ILE A 65 -5.69 -1.24 -12.24
C ILE A 65 -6.56 0.02 -12.20
N TRP A 66 -7.87 -0.15 -11.99
CA TRP A 66 -8.78 0.97 -11.79
C TRP A 66 -8.42 1.76 -10.53
N TRP A 67 -8.16 1.11 -9.40
CA TRP A 67 -7.75 1.79 -8.16
C TRP A 67 -6.41 2.52 -8.26
N TYR A 68 -5.53 2.06 -9.15
CA TYR A 68 -4.26 2.73 -9.45
C TYR A 68 -4.46 3.99 -10.31
N THR A 69 -5.52 4.05 -11.11
CA THR A 69 -5.78 5.14 -12.07
C THR A 69 -6.93 6.05 -11.66
N ALA A 70 -7.76 5.62 -10.71
CA ALA A 70 -8.90 6.37 -10.22
C ALA A 70 -8.45 7.53 -9.33
N PRO A 71 -9.17 8.67 -9.35
CA PRO A 71 -8.81 9.88 -8.60
C PRO A 71 -9.18 9.78 -7.11
N TYR A 72 -8.90 8.65 -6.47
CA TYR A 72 -9.09 8.41 -5.04
C TYR A 72 -7.78 8.53 -4.28
N PHE A 73 -7.88 8.56 -2.94
CA PHE A 73 -6.74 8.67 -2.06
C PHE A 73 -5.83 7.42 -2.07
N VAL A 74 -6.31 6.27 -2.56
CA VAL A 74 -5.63 4.97 -2.48
C VAL A 74 -4.24 5.03 -3.12
N TYR A 75 -4.15 5.44 -4.39
CA TYR A 75 -2.86 5.57 -5.07
C TYR A 75 -1.93 6.60 -4.40
N SER A 76 -2.48 7.76 -4.02
CA SER A 76 -1.70 8.82 -3.37
C SER A 76 -1.14 8.38 -2.01
N MET A 77 -1.94 7.65 -1.23
CA MET A 77 -1.54 7.11 0.07
C MET A 77 -0.44 6.07 -0.10
N LEU A 78 -0.60 5.12 -1.03
CA LEU A 78 0.42 4.12 -1.32
C LEU A 78 1.73 4.77 -1.77
N ASN A 79 1.64 5.70 -2.71
CA ASN A 79 2.81 6.36 -3.27
C ASN A 79 3.54 7.19 -2.20
N SER A 80 2.80 7.82 -1.29
CA SER A 80 3.39 8.54 -0.15
C SER A 80 4.07 7.59 0.83
N GLY A 81 3.43 6.45 1.15
CA GLY A 81 4.01 5.42 2.01
C GLY A 81 5.31 4.86 1.45
N LEU A 82 5.34 4.53 0.14
CA LEU A 82 6.54 4.06 -0.55
C LEU A 82 7.64 5.13 -0.61
N GLN A 83 7.28 6.39 -0.89
CA GLN A 83 8.24 7.50 -0.96
C GLN A 83 8.91 7.78 0.39
N LEU A 84 8.15 7.67 1.49
CA LEU A 84 8.62 7.91 2.84
C LEU A 84 9.16 6.65 3.54
N ILE A 85 8.99 5.48 2.92
CA ILE A 85 9.27 4.17 3.53
C ILE A 85 8.49 4.05 4.87
N ASP A 86 7.25 4.50 4.86
CA ASP A 86 6.36 4.43 6.02
C ASP A 86 5.82 3.00 6.15
N ALA A 87 6.42 2.23 7.05
CA ALA A 87 6.07 0.84 7.25
C ALA A 87 4.60 0.65 7.67
N ASP A 88 4.00 1.60 8.41
CA ASP A 88 2.61 1.47 8.85
C ASP A 88 1.66 1.59 7.65
N ILE A 89 1.90 2.56 6.77
CA ILE A 89 1.11 2.72 5.53
C ILE A 89 1.33 1.53 4.61
N ILE A 90 2.59 1.12 4.40
CA ILE A 90 2.90 0.04 3.45
C ILE A 90 2.32 -1.30 3.91
N LEU A 91 2.39 -1.63 5.21
CA LEU A 91 1.78 -2.85 5.75
C LEU A 91 0.25 -2.80 5.66
N LYS A 92 -0.37 -1.67 6.00
CA LYS A 92 -1.82 -1.50 5.86
C LYS A 92 -2.30 -1.57 4.42
N MET A 93 -1.45 -1.24 3.46
CA MET A 93 -1.73 -1.35 2.03
C MET A 93 -1.13 -2.62 1.42
N GLY A 94 -0.67 -3.57 2.24
CA GLY A 94 0.00 -4.79 1.81
C GLY A 94 -0.88 -5.65 0.90
N PHE A 95 -2.15 -5.83 1.25
CA PHE A 95 -3.14 -6.52 0.41
C PHE A 95 -3.23 -5.90 -0.99
N PHE A 96 -3.25 -4.57 -1.09
CA PHE A 96 -3.29 -3.86 -2.37
C PHE A 96 -2.00 -4.06 -3.18
N LEU A 97 -0.83 -4.06 -2.53
CA LEU A 97 0.45 -4.35 -3.18
C LEU A 97 0.55 -5.80 -3.66
N PHE A 98 0.08 -6.74 -2.84
CA PHE A 98 0.01 -8.16 -3.19
C PHE A 98 -0.89 -8.40 -4.40
N ASP A 99 -2.07 -7.76 -4.41
CA ASP A 99 -3.00 -7.81 -5.51
C ASP A 99 -2.42 -7.22 -6.81
N ILE A 100 -1.66 -6.10 -6.72
CA ILE A 100 -0.96 -5.53 -7.88
C ILE A 100 0.04 -6.55 -8.41
N TYR A 101 0.85 -7.12 -7.52
CA TYR A 101 1.92 -8.05 -7.88
C TYR A 101 1.38 -9.33 -8.54
N THR A 102 0.22 -9.82 -8.08
CA THR A 102 -0.40 -11.05 -8.59
C THR A 102 -1.15 -10.82 -9.92
N ASN A 103 -1.56 -9.58 -10.22
CA ASN A 103 -2.32 -9.24 -11.43
C ASN A 103 -1.49 -8.56 -12.54
N ILE A 104 -0.17 -8.47 -12.41
CA ILE A 104 0.78 -8.04 -13.46
C ILE A 104 1.43 -9.27 -14.10
#